data_AF-A0A832F130-F1
#
_entry.id   AF-A0A832F130-F1
#
_cell.length_a   1.000
_cell.length_b   1.000
_cell.length_c   1.000
_cell.angle_alpha   90.00
_cell.angle_beta   90.00
_cell.angle_gamma   90.00
#
_symmetry.space_group_name_H-M   'P 1'
#
loop_
_entity.id
_entity.type
_entity.pdbx_description
1 polymer ?
#
loop_
_entity_poly.entity_id
_entity_poly.type
_entity_poly.pdbx_seq_one_letter_code
_entity_poly.pdbx_strand_id
1 'polypeptide(L)'
;CRLRPFVELAAKVRRHRVAIEQALRSGSSNAMAESTNTKIRVLTRVAFGFRSPQPLIAMAMLSVGGACPQLPGRNRPSTLERPPV
;
A
#
# COMPACT_ATOMS: atom_id res chain seq x y z
N CYS A 1 35.13 17.48 17.14
CA CYS A 1 35.10 16.47 16.06
C CYS A 1 33.70 15.89 15.91
N ARG A 2 33.17 15.70 14.69
CA ARG A 2 31.87 15.01 14.47
C ARG A 2 32.12 13.51 14.26
N LEU A 3 31.32 12.66 14.89
CA LEU A 3 31.37 11.21 14.70
C LEU A 3 30.89 10.87 13.28
N ARG A 4 31.73 10.19 12.49
CA ARG A 4 31.44 9.83 11.09
C ARG A 4 30.07 9.15 10.90
N PRO A 5 29.64 8.19 11.73
CA PRO A 5 28.33 7.54 11.57
C PRO A 5 27.15 8.53 11.63
N PHE A 6 27.22 9.54 12.49
CA PHE A 6 26.17 10.55 12.63
C PHE A 6 26.13 11.51 11.45
N VAL A 7 27.29 11.82 10.85
CA VAL A 7 27.37 12.64 9.64
C VAL A 7 26.72 11.93 8.46
N GLU A 8 27.03 10.63 8.30
CA GLU A 8 26.44 9.78 7.27
C GLU A 8 24.93 9.61 7.44
N LEU A 9 24.48 9.34 8.67
CA LEU A 9 23.06 9.25 8.99
C LEU A 9 22.34 10.56 8.66
N ALA A 10 22.87 11.70 9.11
CA ALA A 10 22.26 13.00 8.83
C ALA A 10 22.22 13.30 7.32
N ALA A 11 23.25 12.94 6.56
CA ALA A 11 23.25 13.06 5.12
C ALA A 11 22.17 12.18 4.46
N LYS A 12 21.99 10.94 4.95
CA LYS A 12 20.96 10.03 4.46
C LYS A 12 19.55 10.53 4.78
N VAL A 13 19.31 10.99 6.00
CA VAL A 13 18.03 11.58 6.41
C VAL A 13 17.70 12.81 5.56
N ARG A 14 18.66 13.70 5.33
CA ARG A 14 18.47 14.86 4.44
C ARG A 14 18.13 14.44 3.01
N ARG A 15 18.82 13.45 2.46
CA ARG A 15 18.56 12.92 1.11
C ARG A 15 17.13 12.39 0.96
N HIS A 16 16.57 11.78 2.00
CA HIS A 16 15.22 11.18 1.97
C HIS A 16 14.15 12.01 2.69
N ARG A 17 14.43 13.28 3.00
CA ARG A 17 13.57 14.11 3.84
C ARG A 17 12.13 14.18 3.35
N VAL A 18 11.93 14.40 2.05
CA VAL A 18 10.60 14.46 1.43
C VAL A 18 9.83 13.15 1.62
N ALA A 19 10.46 12.01 1.34
CA ALA A 19 9.82 10.70 1.51
C ALA A 19 9.45 10.42 2.97
N ILE A 20 10.30 10.80 3.92
CA ILE A 20 10.02 10.67 5.36
C ILE A 20 8.81 11.54 5.74
N GLU A 21 8.76 12.79 5.27
CA GLU A 21 7.62 13.67 5.54
C GLU A 21 6.32 13.12 4.94
N GLN A 22 6.35 12.57 3.73
CA GLN A 22 5.18 11.97 3.11
C GLN A 22 4.71 10.73 3.89
N ALA A 23 5.62 9.85 4.30
CA ALA A 23 5.27 8.68 5.10
C ALA A 23 4.62 9.05 6.44
N LEU A 24 5.10 10.12 7.08
CA LEU A 24 4.49 10.66 8.30
C LEU A 24 3.09 11.24 8.04
N ARG A 25 2.90 11.97 6.93
CA ARG A 25 1.60 12.56 6.55
C ARG A 25 0.57 11.53 6.12
N SER A 26 0.99 10.51 5.39
CA SER A 26 0.11 9.43 4.90
C SER A 26 -0.17 8.37 5.95
N GLY A 27 0.53 8.38 7.09
CA GLY A 27 0.46 7.32 8.09
C GLY A 27 1.04 5.99 7.60
N SER A 28 1.85 6.00 6.54
CA SER A 28 2.42 4.79 5.96
C SER A 28 3.52 4.22 6.85
N SER A 29 3.30 3.03 7.41
CA SER A 29 4.29 2.31 8.21
C SER A 29 4.90 1.15 7.42
N ASN A 30 6.14 0.78 7.79
CA ASN A 30 6.77 -0.44 7.24
C ASN A 30 5.91 -1.68 7.49
N ALA A 31 5.24 -1.78 8.65
CA ALA A 31 4.36 -2.90 8.94
C ALA A 31 3.19 -3.01 7.94
N MET A 32 2.58 -1.89 7.54
CA MET A 32 1.53 -1.87 6.51
C MET A 32 2.07 -2.24 5.13
N ALA A 33 3.25 -1.75 4.77
CA ALA A 33 3.92 -2.08 3.52
C ALA A 33 4.25 -3.58 3.46
N GLU A 34 4.83 -4.15 4.51
CA GLU A 34 5.20 -5.58 4.55
C GLU A 34 3.99 -6.51 4.60
N SER A 35 2.92 -6.11 5.30
CA SER A 35 1.65 -6.84 5.26
C SER A 35 1.09 -6.88 3.83
N THR A 36 1.13 -5.75 3.13
CA THR A 36 0.74 -5.66 1.72
C THR A 36 1.63 -6.53 0.84
N ASN A 37 2.95 -6.45 0.97
CA ASN A 37 3.92 -7.27 0.21
C ASN A 37 3.66 -8.77 0.41
N THR A 38 3.40 -9.19 1.64
CA THR A 38 3.09 -10.58 1.97
C THR A 38 1.82 -11.04 1.26
N LYS A 39 0.75 -10.23 1.29
CA LYS A 39 -0.52 -10.53 0.59
C LYS A 39 -0.34 -10.57 -0.92
N ILE A 40 0.38 -9.61 -1.50
CA ILE A 40 0.70 -9.61 -2.93
C ILE A 40 1.43 -10.89 -3.33
N ARG A 41 2.42 -11.34 -2.54
CA ARG A 41 3.15 -12.58 -2.81
C ARG A 41 2.24 -13.83 -2.80
N VAL A 42 1.23 -13.85 -1.93
CA VAL A 42 0.21 -14.90 -1.94
C VAL A 42 -0.66 -14.81 -3.19
N LEU A 43 -1.16 -13.62 -3.54
CA LEU A 43 -1.96 -13.41 -4.75
C LEU A 43 -1.21 -13.79 -6.03
N THR A 44 0.08 -13.47 -6.11
CA THR A 44 0.94 -13.87 -7.23
C THR A 44 1.00 -15.39 -7.37
N ARG A 45 1.04 -16.13 -6.25
CA ARG A 45 1.03 -17.60 -6.29
C ARG A 45 -0.31 -18.14 -6.78
N VAL A 46 -1.43 -17.54 -6.38
CA VAL A 46 -2.77 -17.88 -6.86
C VAL A 46 -2.92 -17.59 -8.36
N ALA A 47 -2.28 -16.52 -8.84
CA ALA A 47 -2.31 -16.11 -10.23
C ALA A 47 -1.45 -16.97 -11.18
N PHE A 48 -0.70 -17.96 -10.67
CA PHE A 48 0.00 -18.89 -11.55
C PHE A 48 -1.00 -19.62 -12.46
N GLY A 49 -0.76 -19.58 -13.77
CA GLY A 49 -1.67 -20.13 -14.78
C GLY A 49 -2.62 -19.10 -15.41
N PHE A 50 -2.61 -17.84 -14.96
CA PHE A 50 -3.31 -16.78 -15.68
C PHE A 50 -2.67 -16.52 -17.03
N ARG A 51 -3.52 -16.30 -18.04
CA ARG A 51 -3.09 -15.98 -19.41
C ARG A 51 -2.43 -14.60 -19.54
N SER A 52 -2.63 -13.72 -18.56
CA SER A 52 -2.14 -12.35 -18.57
C SER A 52 -2.06 -11.78 -17.13
N PRO A 53 -1.35 -10.66 -16.90
CA PRO A 53 -1.19 -10.07 -15.55
C PRO A 53 -2.40 -9.26 -15.06
N GLN A 54 -3.31 -8.86 -15.94
CA GLN A 54 -4.46 -7.99 -15.60
C GLN A 54 -5.35 -8.60 -14.50
N PRO A 55 -5.69 -9.91 -14.50
CA PRO A 55 -6.47 -10.48 -13.42
C PRO A 55 -5.75 -10.45 -12.06
N LEU A 56 -4.41 -10.58 -12.02
CA LEU A 56 -3.63 -10.41 -10.78
C LEU A 56 -3.73 -8.98 -10.24
N ILE A 57 -3.59 -7.98 -11.11
CA ILE A 57 -3.72 -6.57 -10.74
C ILE A 57 -5.13 -6.29 -10.19
N ALA A 58 -6.17 -6.82 -10.84
CA ALA A 58 -7.55 -6.69 -10.37
C ALA A 58 -7.74 -7.33 -8.98
N MET A 59 -7.21 -8.55 -8.76
CA MET A 59 -7.26 -9.19 -7.44
C MET A 59 -6.54 -8.37 -6.37
N ALA A 60 -5.37 -7.81 -6.67
CA ALA A 60 -4.63 -6.96 -5.75
C ALA A 60 -5.42 -5.69 -5.38
N MET A 61 -6.01 -5.01 -6.37
CA MET A 61 -6.81 -3.81 -6.14
C MET A 61 -8.04 -4.07 -5.27
N LEU A 62 -8.72 -5.19 -5.48
CA LEU A 62 -9.89 -5.61 -4.70
C LEU A 62 -9.52 -6.08 -3.28
N SER A 63 -8.37 -6.73 -3.11
CA SER A 63 -7.98 -7.35 -1.83
C SER A 63 -7.22 -6.41 -0.91
N VAL A 64 -6.33 -5.58 -1.45
CA VAL A 64 -5.44 -4.69 -0.69
C VAL A 64 -5.44 -3.24 -1.16
N GLY A 65 -5.93 -2.95 -2.37
CA GLY A 65 -5.92 -1.59 -2.95
C GLY A 65 -7.08 -0.68 -2.52
N GLY A 66 -7.96 -1.14 -1.61
CA GLY A 66 -9.09 -0.34 -1.12
C GLY A 66 -10.22 -0.12 -2.13
N ALA A 67 -10.20 -0.81 -3.28
CA ALA A 67 -11.29 -0.74 -4.25
C ALA A 67 -12.56 -1.38 -3.68
N CYS A 68 -13.65 -0.61 -3.62
CA CYS A 68 -14.97 -1.09 -3.20
C CYS A 68 -15.99 -0.84 -4.33
N PRO A 69 -15.91 -1.57 -5.45
CA PRO A 69 -16.91 -1.47 -6.51
C PRO A 69 -18.26 -1.96 -6.00
N GLN A 70 -19.35 -1.47 -6.60
CA GLN A 70 -20.66 -2.06 -6.38
C GLN A 70 -20.65 -3.46 -6.98
N LEU A 71 -20.91 -4.47 -6.15
CA LEU A 71 -20.90 -5.85 -6.58
C LEU A 71 -22.27 -6.20 -7.18
N PRO A 72 -22.33 -6.86 -8.35
CA PRO A 72 -23.59 -7.31 -8.93
C PRO A 72 -24.37 -8.15 -7.91
N GLY A 73 -25.66 -7.85 -7.73
CA GLY A 73 -26.53 -8.54 -6.77
C GLY A 73 -26.35 -8.16 -5.29
N ARG A 74 -25.46 -7.21 -4.96
CA ARG A 74 -25.34 -6.62 -3.62
C ARG A 74 -25.68 -5.12 -3.69
N ASN A 75 -26.95 -4.78 -3.46
CA ASN A 75 -27.36 -3.38 -3.33
C ASN A 75 -26.65 -2.77 -2.10
N ARG A 76 -25.99 -1.61 -2.26
CA ARG A 76 -25.48 -0.86 -1.10
C ARG A 76 -26.68 -0.49 -0.23
N PRO A 77 -26.70 -0.82 1.08
CA PRO A 77 -27.69 -0.21 1.96
C PRO A 77 -27.47 1.31 1.93
N SER A 78 -28.54 2.07 1.70
CA SER A 78 -28.56 3.53 1.54
C SER A 78 -28.05 4.31 2.76
N THR A 79 -27.59 3.62 3.81
CA THR A 79 -27.15 4.20 5.10
C THR A 79 -25.63 4.35 5.21
N LEU A 80 -24.84 3.83 4.28
CA LEU A 80 -23.37 3.98 4.25
C LEU A 80 -22.94 5.01 3.19
N GLU A 81 -23.44 6.24 3.31
CA GLU A 81 -22.67 7.37 2.79
C GLU A 81 -21.39 7.44 3.63
N ARG A 82 -20.23 7.28 2.97
CA ARG A 82 -18.95 7.55 3.62
C ARG A 82 -18.98 9.01 4.08
N PRO A 83 -18.67 9.32 5.35
CA PRO A 83 -18.47 10.70 5.75
C PRO A 83 -17.32 11.29 4.91
N PRO A 84 -17.39 12.59 4.56
CA PRO A 84 -16.29 13.25 3.88
C PRO A 84 -15.03 13.18 4.75
N VAL A 85 -13.91 12.85 4.11
CA VAL A 85 -12.57 12.92 4.70
C VAL A 85 -12.20 14.34 5.07
#